data_AF-A0A7W0DTC5-F1
#
_entry.id   AF-A0A7W0DTC5-F1
#
_cell.length_a   1.000
_cell.length_b   1.000
_cell.length_c   1.000
_cell.angle_alpha   90.00
_cell.angle_beta   90.00
_cell.angle_gamma   90.00
#
_symmetry.space_group_name_H-M   'P 1'
#
loop_
_entity.id
_entity.type
_entity.pdbx_description
1 polymer ?
#
loop_
_entity_poly.entity_id
_entity_poly.type
_entity_poly.pdbx_seq_one_letter_code
_entity_poly.pdbx_strand_id
1 'polypeptide(L)'
;MSSTTTDSSPERAKPPGRHFEPDLRPMTRINLHPIASPMPVGFFAVAIASVIVGGMQLGVFGDDAHRAVALTILPAFVLQLIVSILAFGARDVLAASLMACFSGTWLASSLVLALEPPSGTEVLGVLNLVFAVFALLMATVAHRKRAMWFVLCVAVPRFAVASLFNLTGATWVGYVSGALGLLLGGVAMYAAFALMLEDMRGEEVLPVGRRGPAHEAVEGDLAVQLRNLERQAGVRRTL
;
A
#
# COMPACT_ATOMS: atom_id res chain seq x y z
N MET A 1 5.82 93.02 20.34
CA MET A 1 5.74 92.21 21.57
C MET A 1 5.12 90.87 21.20
N SER A 2 5.88 89.80 21.46
CA SER A 2 5.52 88.38 21.61
C SER A 2 4.71 87.68 20.50
N SER A 3 5.33 86.76 19.73
CA SER A 3 5.44 85.31 20.02
C SER A 3 4.06 84.63 20.00
N THR A 4 3.74 83.67 19.13
CA THR A 4 4.33 82.33 19.06
C THR A 4 3.75 81.63 17.82
N THR A 5 4.58 81.31 16.81
CA THR A 5 4.20 80.39 15.73
C THR A 5 4.60 78.98 16.13
N THR A 6 3.60 78.13 16.32
CA THR A 6 3.73 76.71 16.62
C THR A 6 4.35 75.99 15.42
N ASP A 7 5.63 75.60 15.54
CA ASP A 7 6.27 74.68 14.59
C ASP A 7 5.83 73.25 14.93
N SER A 8 4.74 72.79 14.31
CA SER A 8 4.34 71.39 14.32
C SER A 8 4.94 70.68 13.12
N SER A 9 6.23 70.37 13.21
CA SER A 9 6.88 69.42 12.31
C SER A 9 6.25 68.02 12.50
N PRO A 10 5.77 67.34 11.44
CA PRO A 10 5.26 65.98 11.59
C PRO A 10 6.43 65.05 11.90
N GLU A 11 6.39 64.45 13.07
CA GLU A 11 7.29 63.37 13.48
C GLU A 11 7.24 62.28 12.41
N ARG A 12 8.31 62.16 11.61
CA ARG A 12 8.47 61.05 10.66
C ARG A 12 8.45 59.77 11.47
N ALA A 13 7.35 59.03 11.38
CA ALA A 13 7.25 57.68 11.88
C ALA A 13 8.47 56.88 11.39
N LYS A 14 9.28 56.40 12.34
CA LYS A 14 10.38 55.48 12.05
C LYS A 14 9.82 54.31 11.23
N PRO A 15 10.46 53.92 10.12
CA PRO A 15 10.02 52.76 9.36
C PRO A 15 9.97 51.56 10.33
N PRO A 16 8.92 50.72 10.27
CA PRO A 16 8.84 49.53 11.11
C PRO A 16 10.12 48.73 10.89
N GLY A 17 10.82 48.45 11.99
CA GLY A 17 12.08 47.71 11.95
C GLY A 17 11.89 46.45 11.12
N ARG A 18 12.79 46.22 10.14
CA ARG A 18 12.83 44.96 9.40
C ARG A 18 12.91 43.85 10.45
N HIS A 19 11.83 43.09 10.61
CA HIS A 19 11.88 41.82 11.31
C HIS A 19 12.99 41.01 10.64
N PHE A 20 14.05 40.73 11.37
CA PHE A 20 15.11 39.85 10.90
C PHE A 20 14.52 38.44 10.92
N GLU A 21 13.93 38.02 9.81
CA GLU A 21 13.61 36.62 9.57
C GLU A 21 14.95 35.95 9.25
N PRO A 22 15.52 35.15 10.16
CA PRO A 22 16.74 34.43 9.85
C PRO A 22 16.47 33.56 8.62
N ASP A 23 17.28 33.73 7.58
CA ASP A 23 17.20 32.88 6.40
C ASP A 23 17.63 31.46 6.86
N LEU A 24 16.65 30.61 7.17
CA LEU A 24 16.86 29.24 7.68
C LEU A 24 17.22 28.26 6.55
N ARG A 25 17.13 28.69 5.29
CA ARG A 25 17.44 27.88 4.10
C ARG A 25 18.88 27.33 4.06
N PRO A 26 19.92 28.06 4.53
CA PRO A 26 21.28 27.53 4.64
C PRO A 26 21.48 26.59 5.85
N MET A 27 20.62 26.68 6.87
CA MET A 27 20.75 25.92 8.13
C MET A 27 20.07 24.55 8.09
N THR A 28 19.14 24.33 7.16
CA THR A 28 18.42 23.06 7.02
C THR A 28 18.94 22.28 5.81
N ARG A 29 19.82 21.31 6.03
CA ARG A 29 20.18 20.32 5.00
C ARG A 29 19.15 19.20 5.01
N ILE A 30 18.30 19.14 3.97
CA ILE A 30 17.34 18.04 3.77
C ILE A 30 18.04 16.95 2.93
N ASN A 31 18.48 15.87 3.59
CA ASN A 31 18.94 14.67 2.89
C ASN A 31 17.73 13.76 2.65
N LEU A 32 17.25 13.70 1.41
CA LEU A 32 16.23 12.75 0.99
C LEU A 32 16.93 11.44 0.59
N HIS A 33 16.46 10.32 1.11
CA HIS A 33 16.77 8.99 0.58
C HIS A 33 15.51 8.47 -0.14
N PRO A 34 15.22 8.94 -1.36
CA PRO A 34 14.09 8.45 -2.10
C PRO A 34 14.29 6.96 -2.37
N ILE A 35 13.31 6.16 -1.96
CA ILE A 35 13.25 4.73 -2.27
C ILE A 35 12.17 4.52 -3.33
N ALA A 36 12.46 3.66 -4.30
CA ALA A 36 11.47 3.25 -5.29
C ALA A 36 10.27 2.60 -4.59
N SER A 37 9.08 2.74 -5.18
CA SER A 37 7.88 2.10 -4.64
C SER A 37 8.03 0.58 -4.66
N PRO A 38 7.95 -0.12 -3.52
CA PRO A 38 8.10 -1.58 -3.49
C PRO A 38 6.82 -2.32 -3.93
N MET A 39 5.73 -1.58 -4.18
CA MET A 39 4.40 -2.13 -4.44
C MET A 39 4.29 -3.02 -5.69
N PRO A 40 4.90 -2.70 -6.85
CA PRO A 40 4.84 -3.57 -8.02
C PRO A 40 5.33 -4.99 -7.70
N VAL A 41 6.44 -5.13 -6.96
CA VAL A 41 6.98 -6.44 -6.56
C VAL A 41 5.97 -7.19 -5.70
N GLY A 42 5.34 -6.52 -4.73
CA GLY A 42 4.34 -7.13 -3.85
C GLY A 42 3.11 -7.62 -4.61
N PHE A 43 2.61 -6.83 -5.55
CA PHE A 43 1.47 -7.21 -6.38
C PHE A 43 1.81 -8.30 -7.40
N PHE A 44 3.00 -8.30 -8.01
CA PHE A 44 3.45 -9.41 -8.86
C PHE A 44 3.56 -10.71 -8.08
N ALA A 45 4.08 -10.67 -6.84
CA ALA A 45 4.15 -11.85 -5.98
C ALA A 45 2.76 -12.43 -5.68
N VAL A 46 1.78 -11.60 -5.30
CA VAL A 46 0.39 -12.02 -5.13
C VAL A 46 -0.19 -12.58 -6.42
N ALA A 47 0.08 -11.92 -7.55
CA ALA A 47 -0.48 -12.29 -8.83
C ALA A 47 -0.03 -13.69 -9.25
N ILE A 48 1.29 -13.93 -9.23
CA ILE A 48 1.89 -15.20 -9.61
C ILE A 48 1.39 -16.32 -8.69
N ALA A 49 1.42 -16.12 -7.37
CA ALA A 49 0.97 -17.14 -6.43
C ALA A 49 -0.53 -17.44 -6.55
N SER A 50 -1.36 -16.41 -6.78
CA SER A 50 -2.81 -16.59 -6.97
C SER A 50 -3.15 -17.34 -8.25
N VAL A 51 -2.39 -17.12 -9.34
CA VAL A 51 -2.55 -17.86 -10.59
C VAL A 51 -2.21 -19.34 -10.40
N ILE A 52 -1.11 -19.65 -9.71
CA ILE A 52 -0.70 -21.03 -9.44
C ILE A 52 -1.75 -21.74 -8.57
N VAL A 53 -2.14 -21.15 -7.44
CA VAL A 53 -3.17 -21.75 -6.56
C VAL A 53 -4.51 -21.86 -7.28
N GLY A 54 -4.88 -20.85 -8.08
CA GLY A 54 -6.09 -20.86 -8.88
C GLY A 54 -6.10 -21.98 -9.91
N GLY A 55 -4.99 -22.19 -10.62
CA GLY A 55 -4.81 -23.29 -11.56
C GLY A 55 -4.95 -24.65 -10.89
N MET A 56 -4.36 -24.83 -9.70
CA MET A 56 -4.53 -26.04 -8.90
C MET A 56 -6.00 -26.29 -8.54
N GLN A 57 -6.71 -25.27 -8.05
CA GLN A 57 -8.13 -25.36 -7.68
C GLN A 57 -9.05 -25.63 -8.87
N LEU A 58 -8.63 -25.24 -10.08
CA LEU A 58 -9.34 -25.50 -11.33
C LEU A 58 -9.00 -26.87 -11.95
N GLY A 59 -8.09 -27.64 -11.35
CA GLY A 59 -7.66 -28.94 -11.89
C GLY A 59 -6.76 -28.83 -13.12
N VAL A 60 -6.05 -27.71 -13.30
CA VAL A 60 -5.06 -27.54 -14.40
C VAL A 60 -3.86 -28.47 -14.18
N PHE A 61 -3.56 -28.79 -12.93
CA PHE A 61 -2.51 -29.72 -12.55
C PHE A 61 -3.12 -31.06 -12.12
N GLY A 62 -2.37 -32.16 -12.24
CA GLY A 62 -2.79 -33.46 -11.74
C GLY A 62 -2.87 -33.49 -10.20
N ASP A 63 -3.53 -34.51 -9.66
CA ASP A 63 -3.83 -34.63 -8.22
C ASP A 63 -2.57 -34.67 -7.32
N ASP A 64 -1.42 -35.06 -7.86
CA ASP A 64 -0.15 -35.12 -7.12
C ASP A 64 0.62 -33.78 -7.09
N ALA A 65 0.07 -32.70 -7.66
CA ALA A 65 0.77 -31.43 -7.81
C ALA A 65 0.85 -30.58 -6.53
N HIS A 66 0.16 -30.96 -5.45
CA HIS A 66 0.05 -30.17 -4.21
C HIS A 66 1.42 -29.72 -3.67
N ARG A 67 2.38 -30.64 -3.49
CA ARG A 67 3.72 -30.30 -2.99
C ARG A 67 4.51 -29.41 -3.97
N ALA A 68 4.37 -29.62 -5.28
CA ALA A 68 5.03 -28.76 -6.27
C ALA A 68 4.46 -27.34 -6.23
N VAL A 69 3.13 -27.20 -6.17
CA VAL A 69 2.45 -25.92 -5.99
C VAL A 69 2.93 -25.23 -4.72
N ALA A 70 3.01 -25.95 -3.60
CA ALA A 70 3.49 -25.42 -2.33
C ALA A 70 4.87 -24.76 -2.43
N LEU A 71 5.83 -25.46 -3.08
CA LEU A 71 7.19 -24.95 -3.27
C LEU A 71 7.24 -23.73 -4.19
N THR A 72 6.38 -23.68 -5.22
CA THR A 72 6.36 -22.56 -6.18
C THR A 72 5.71 -21.29 -5.63
N ILE A 73 4.82 -21.38 -4.64
CA ILE A 73 4.20 -20.20 -4.00
C ILE A 73 5.00 -19.68 -2.79
N LEU A 74 5.91 -20.49 -2.22
CA LEU A 74 6.75 -20.11 -1.09
C LEU A 74 7.57 -18.82 -1.32
N PRO A 75 8.11 -18.54 -2.52
CA PRO A 75 8.82 -17.28 -2.78
C PRO A 75 7.94 -16.03 -2.58
N ALA A 76 6.62 -16.12 -2.74
CA ALA A 76 5.72 -14.99 -2.51
C ALA A 76 5.74 -14.52 -1.04
N PHE A 77 5.93 -15.44 -0.08
CA PHE A 77 6.17 -15.08 1.32
C PHE A 77 7.39 -14.17 1.45
N VAL A 78 8.54 -14.58 0.90
CA VAL A 78 9.80 -13.84 1.03
C VAL A 78 9.71 -12.47 0.36
N LEU A 79 9.20 -12.44 -0.88
CA LEU A 79 9.07 -11.20 -1.64
C LEU A 79 8.14 -10.20 -0.94
N GLN A 80 6.97 -10.64 -0.48
CA GLN A 80 6.05 -9.74 0.22
C GLN A 80 6.57 -9.31 1.60
N LEU A 81 7.34 -10.16 2.29
CA LEU A 81 7.99 -9.77 3.54
C LEU A 81 8.99 -8.64 3.29
N ILE A 82 9.84 -8.75 2.26
CA ILE A 82 10.78 -7.69 1.87
C ILE A 82 10.03 -6.41 1.51
N VAL A 83 8.98 -6.51 0.69
CA VAL A 83 8.14 -5.37 0.31
C VAL A 83 7.54 -4.70 1.54
N SER A 84 7.10 -5.47 2.54
CA SER A 84 6.54 -4.91 3.77
C SER A 84 7.54 -4.04 4.54
N ILE A 85 8.79 -4.50 4.64
CA ILE A 85 9.88 -3.77 5.30
C ILE A 85 10.19 -2.47 4.55
N LEU A 86 10.29 -2.54 3.22
CA LEU A 86 10.52 -1.37 2.38
C LEU A 86 9.35 -0.37 2.46
N ALA A 87 8.11 -0.85 2.52
CA ALA A 87 6.92 0.00 2.64
C ALA A 87 6.85 0.71 4.00
N PHE A 88 7.29 0.08 5.09
CA PHE A 88 7.47 0.79 6.36
C PHE A 88 8.53 1.90 6.25
N GLY A 89 9.63 1.64 5.55
CA GLY A 89 10.64 2.66 5.21
C GLY A 89 10.07 3.82 4.38
N ALA A 90 9.11 3.52 3.50
CA ALA A 90 8.40 4.51 2.67
C ALA A 90 7.30 5.28 3.42
N ARG A 91 7.10 4.99 4.72
CA ARG A 91 5.97 5.49 5.54
C ARG A 91 4.59 5.16 4.97
N ASP A 92 4.47 4.05 4.24
CA ASP A 92 3.22 3.53 3.72
C ASP A 92 2.71 2.38 4.58
N VAL A 93 2.08 2.72 5.71
CA VAL A 93 1.61 1.73 6.71
C VAL A 93 0.58 0.77 6.11
N LEU A 94 -0.30 1.26 5.24
CA LEU A 94 -1.33 0.42 4.60
C LEU A 94 -0.68 -0.66 3.72
N ALA A 95 0.26 -0.26 2.85
CA ALA A 95 1.00 -1.22 2.03
C ALA A 95 1.81 -2.19 2.89
N ALA A 96 2.52 -1.67 3.89
CA ALA A 96 3.37 -2.47 4.76
C ALA A 96 2.58 -3.55 5.49
N SER A 97 1.47 -3.18 6.13
CA SER A 97 0.60 -4.12 6.85
C SER A 97 0.00 -5.17 5.91
N LEU A 98 -0.50 -4.78 4.74
CA LEU A 98 -1.05 -5.72 3.77
C LEU A 98 -0.02 -6.73 3.29
N MET A 99 1.18 -6.27 2.94
CA MET A 99 2.24 -7.14 2.42
C MET A 99 2.77 -8.07 3.50
N ALA A 100 2.94 -7.60 4.74
CA ALA A 100 3.34 -8.45 5.86
C ALA A 100 2.31 -9.53 6.17
N CYS A 101 1.02 -9.18 6.23
CA CYS A 101 -0.03 -10.14 6.50
C CYS A 101 -0.16 -11.17 5.36
N PHE A 102 -0.18 -10.74 4.09
CA PHE A 102 -0.26 -11.67 2.95
C PHE A 102 0.96 -12.57 2.82
N SER A 103 2.15 -12.05 3.13
CA SER A 103 3.37 -12.85 3.24
C SER A 103 3.16 -14.04 4.17
N GLY A 104 2.62 -13.80 5.37
CA GLY A 104 2.27 -14.85 6.33
C GLY A 104 1.25 -15.87 5.79
N THR A 105 0.26 -15.43 5.02
CA THR A 105 -0.72 -16.32 4.40
C THR A 105 -0.08 -17.27 3.38
N TRP A 106 0.86 -16.77 2.55
CA TRP A 106 1.56 -17.63 1.59
C TRP A 106 2.45 -18.66 2.29
N LEU A 107 3.13 -18.25 3.36
CA LEU A 107 3.91 -19.19 4.16
C LEU A 107 3.03 -20.28 4.77
N ALA A 108 1.93 -19.89 5.43
CA ALA A 108 0.98 -20.83 6.01
C ALA A 108 0.40 -21.79 4.96
N SER A 109 -0.05 -21.26 3.82
CA SER A 109 -0.62 -22.06 2.73
C SER A 109 0.41 -23.02 2.14
N SER A 110 1.63 -22.56 1.91
CA SER A 110 2.74 -23.38 1.41
C SER A 110 3.08 -24.51 2.38
N LEU A 111 3.19 -24.22 3.68
CA LEU A 111 3.48 -25.24 4.69
C LEU A 111 2.36 -26.27 4.83
N VAL A 112 1.10 -25.83 4.88
CA VAL A 112 -0.05 -26.75 4.96
C VAL A 112 -0.09 -27.66 3.74
N LEU A 113 0.15 -27.11 2.55
CA LEU A 113 0.12 -27.85 1.29
C LEU A 113 1.32 -28.80 1.11
N ALA A 114 2.48 -28.48 1.67
CA ALA A 114 3.70 -29.30 1.57
C ALA A 114 3.79 -30.42 2.62
N LEU A 115 3.28 -30.15 3.82
CA LEU A 115 3.40 -31.02 4.99
C LEU A 115 2.14 -31.84 5.27
N GLU A 116 0.99 -31.41 4.75
CA GLU A 116 -0.30 -32.09 4.90
C GLU A 116 -0.62 -32.47 6.36
N PRO A 117 -0.51 -31.52 7.32
CA PRO A 117 -0.77 -31.83 8.72
C PRO A 117 -2.24 -32.24 8.92
N PRO A 118 -2.54 -33.09 9.92
CA PRO A 118 -3.92 -33.42 10.26
C PRO A 118 -4.75 -32.17 10.51
N SER A 119 -5.95 -32.10 9.91
CA SER A 119 -6.85 -30.93 9.96
C SER A 119 -6.28 -29.62 9.38
N GLY A 120 -5.21 -29.69 8.58
CA GLY A 120 -4.56 -28.50 8.02
C GLY A 120 -5.50 -27.68 7.13
N THR A 121 -6.35 -28.35 6.36
CA THR A 121 -7.32 -27.72 5.46
C THR A 121 -8.35 -26.90 6.22
N GLU A 122 -8.95 -27.44 7.29
CA GLU A 122 -9.94 -26.75 8.11
C GLU A 122 -9.35 -25.52 8.78
N VAL A 123 -8.14 -25.63 9.34
CA VAL A 123 -7.42 -24.51 9.97
C VAL A 123 -7.10 -23.43 8.92
N LEU A 124 -6.68 -23.82 7.71
CA LEU A 124 -6.48 -22.89 6.61
C LEU A 124 -7.79 -22.22 6.18
N GLY A 125 -8.92 -22.91 6.30
CA GLY A 125 -10.26 -22.36 6.11
C GLY A 125 -10.59 -21.24 7.09
N VAL A 126 -10.28 -21.43 8.38
CA VAL A 126 -10.43 -20.39 9.40
C VAL A 126 -9.48 -19.22 9.15
N LEU A 127 -8.22 -19.49 8.79
CA LEU A 127 -7.26 -18.45 8.41
C LEU A 127 -7.79 -17.60 7.25
N ASN A 128 -8.29 -18.24 6.20
CA ASN A 128 -8.88 -17.56 5.05
C ASN A 128 -10.10 -16.71 5.43
N LEU A 129 -10.93 -17.16 6.38
CA LEU A 129 -12.07 -16.38 6.87
C LEU A 129 -11.61 -15.09 7.56
N VAL A 130 -10.62 -15.20 8.44
CA VAL A 130 -10.03 -14.04 9.14
C VAL A 130 -9.39 -13.10 8.13
N PHE A 131 -8.72 -13.63 7.11
CA PHE A 131 -8.14 -12.83 6.03
C PHE A 131 -9.19 -12.13 5.16
N ALA A 132 -10.36 -12.74 4.94
CA ALA A 132 -11.47 -12.07 4.26
C ALA A 132 -11.95 -10.85 5.05
N VAL A 133 -12.11 -10.99 6.38
CA VAL A 133 -12.48 -9.87 7.26
C VAL A 133 -11.38 -8.81 7.30
N PHE A 134 -10.11 -9.22 7.44
CA PHE A 134 -8.97 -8.31 7.40
C PHE A 134 -8.91 -7.54 6.07
N ALA A 135 -9.02 -8.21 4.93
CA ALA A 135 -9.01 -7.57 3.62
C ALA A 135 -10.18 -6.60 3.45
N LEU A 136 -11.36 -6.93 3.99
CA LEU A 136 -12.52 -6.05 3.99
C LEU A 136 -12.26 -4.78 4.81
N LEU A 137 -11.69 -4.91 6.01
CA LEU A 137 -11.29 -3.77 6.83
C LEU A 137 -10.26 -2.90 6.10
N MET A 138 -9.23 -3.50 5.50
CA MET A 138 -8.21 -2.78 4.74
C MET A 138 -8.80 -2.08 3.51
N ALA A 139 -9.81 -2.66 2.85
CA ALA A 139 -10.48 -2.04 1.71
C ALA A 139 -11.15 -0.71 2.10
N THR A 140 -11.70 -0.59 3.32
CA THR A 140 -12.29 0.68 3.79
C THR A 140 -11.25 1.80 3.89
N VAL A 141 -10.01 1.47 4.23
CA VAL A 141 -8.90 2.42 4.37
C VAL A 141 -8.26 2.73 3.01
N ALA A 142 -8.28 1.77 2.07
CA ALA A 142 -7.60 1.85 0.79
C ALA A 142 -8.24 2.78 -0.26
N HIS A 143 -9.37 3.43 0.02
CA HIS A 143 -10.14 4.21 -0.97
C HIS A 143 -9.33 5.25 -1.76
N ARG A 144 -8.27 5.83 -1.16
CA ARG A 144 -7.39 6.82 -1.83
C ARG A 144 -6.36 6.18 -2.77
N LYS A 145 -6.11 4.87 -2.64
CA LYS A 145 -5.16 4.09 -3.45
C LYS A 145 -5.93 3.10 -4.32
N ARG A 146 -6.50 3.57 -5.44
CA ARG A 146 -7.49 2.76 -6.18
C ARG A 146 -6.94 1.43 -6.68
N ALA A 147 -5.68 1.34 -7.15
CA ALA A 147 -5.06 0.05 -7.48
C ALA A 147 -5.16 -0.96 -6.33
N MET A 148 -4.74 -0.55 -5.12
CA MET A 148 -4.84 -1.39 -3.92
C MET A 148 -6.29 -1.73 -3.59
N TRP A 149 -7.19 -0.74 -3.68
CA TRP A 149 -8.60 -0.93 -3.39
C TRP A 149 -9.25 -1.96 -4.33
N PHE A 150 -9.00 -1.88 -5.64
CA PHE A 150 -9.51 -2.86 -6.61
C PHE A 150 -8.99 -4.27 -6.33
N VAL A 151 -7.69 -4.42 -6.03
CA VAL A 151 -7.11 -5.71 -5.63
C VAL A 151 -7.83 -6.26 -4.40
N LEU A 152 -8.10 -5.42 -3.39
CA LEU A 152 -8.80 -5.84 -2.17
C LEU A 152 -10.27 -6.21 -2.42
N CYS A 153 -10.98 -5.48 -3.28
CA CYS A 153 -12.36 -5.80 -3.66
C CYS A 153 -12.49 -7.19 -4.29
N VAL A 154 -11.45 -7.67 -4.98
CA VAL A 154 -11.40 -9.03 -5.54
C VAL A 154 -10.85 -10.03 -4.51
N ALA A 155 -9.91 -9.61 -3.66
CA ALA A 155 -9.33 -10.48 -2.63
C ALA A 155 -10.36 -10.92 -1.59
N VAL A 156 -11.25 -10.04 -1.14
CA VAL A 156 -12.29 -10.35 -0.14
C VAL A 156 -13.16 -11.56 -0.54
N PRO A 157 -13.83 -11.56 -1.71
CA PRO A 157 -14.61 -12.73 -2.13
C PRO A 157 -13.72 -13.95 -2.35
N ARG A 158 -12.49 -13.79 -2.86
CA ARG A 158 -11.54 -14.90 -3.01
C ARG A 158 -11.23 -15.58 -1.67
N PHE A 159 -10.96 -14.83 -0.62
CA PHE A 159 -10.68 -15.39 0.70
C PHE A 159 -11.94 -16.00 1.35
N ALA A 160 -13.10 -15.37 1.19
CA ALA A 160 -14.37 -15.90 1.70
C ALA A 160 -14.75 -17.23 1.04
N VAL A 161 -14.64 -17.34 -0.29
CA VAL A 161 -14.96 -18.57 -1.02
C VAL A 161 -13.93 -19.67 -0.73
N ALA A 162 -12.64 -19.32 -0.63
CA ALA A 162 -11.60 -20.29 -0.25
C ALA A 162 -11.79 -20.82 1.17
N SER A 163 -12.22 -19.96 2.10
CA SER A 163 -12.60 -20.39 3.44
C SER A 163 -13.76 -21.40 3.39
N LEU A 164 -14.82 -21.07 2.66
CA LEU A 164 -15.98 -21.94 2.50
C LEU A 164 -15.58 -23.29 1.89
N PHE A 165 -14.73 -23.29 0.85
CA PHE A 165 -14.21 -24.51 0.24
C PHE A 165 -13.44 -25.37 1.26
N ASN A 166 -12.50 -24.77 1.98
CA ASN A 166 -11.67 -25.47 2.97
C ASN A 166 -12.49 -26.05 4.14
N LEU A 167 -13.61 -25.42 4.51
CA LEU A 167 -14.47 -25.88 5.60
C LEU A 167 -15.53 -26.90 5.18
N THR A 168 -15.96 -26.86 3.91
CA THR A 168 -17.07 -27.72 3.42
C THR A 168 -16.61 -28.86 2.52
N GLY A 169 -15.43 -28.75 1.91
CA GLY A 169 -14.93 -29.68 0.90
C GLY A 169 -15.72 -29.67 -0.42
N ALA A 170 -16.68 -28.75 -0.60
CA ALA A 170 -17.55 -28.73 -1.76
C ALA A 170 -16.76 -28.37 -3.04
N THR A 171 -16.58 -29.33 -3.94
CA THR A 171 -15.73 -29.21 -5.13
C THR A 171 -16.07 -28.02 -6.03
N TRP A 172 -17.36 -27.74 -6.24
CA TRP A 172 -17.81 -26.59 -7.04
C TRP A 172 -17.37 -25.25 -6.42
N VAL A 173 -17.32 -25.15 -5.08
CA VAL A 173 -16.82 -23.96 -4.38
C VAL A 173 -15.31 -23.82 -4.60
N GLY A 174 -14.61 -24.94 -4.68
CA GLY A 174 -13.19 -25.00 -5.09
C GLY A 174 -12.96 -24.37 -6.45
N TYR A 175 -13.76 -24.72 -7.45
CA TYR A 175 -13.67 -24.10 -8.79
C TYR A 175 -13.94 -22.60 -8.79
N VAL A 176 -14.94 -22.14 -8.03
CA VAL A 176 -15.23 -20.71 -7.88
C VAL A 176 -14.08 -19.98 -7.19
N SER A 177 -13.50 -20.57 -6.14
CA SER A 177 -12.28 -20.06 -5.49
C SER A 177 -11.13 -19.97 -6.49
N GLY A 178 -10.96 -20.99 -7.33
CA GLY A 178 -9.92 -21.02 -8.35
C GLY A 178 -10.07 -19.89 -9.37
N ALA A 179 -11.29 -19.70 -9.90
CA ALA A 179 -11.61 -18.62 -10.83
C ALA A 179 -11.40 -17.23 -10.21
N LEU A 180 -11.81 -17.02 -8.96
CA LEU A 180 -11.54 -15.79 -8.22
C LEU A 180 -10.04 -15.58 -7.96
N GLY A 181 -9.26 -16.65 -7.82
CA GLY A 181 -7.81 -16.62 -7.69
C GLY A 181 -7.15 -16.13 -8.98
N LEU A 182 -7.62 -16.61 -10.15
CA LEU A 182 -7.17 -16.12 -11.44
C LEU A 182 -7.55 -14.65 -11.66
N LEU A 183 -8.77 -14.27 -11.30
CA LEU A 183 -9.22 -12.87 -11.39
C LEU A 183 -8.38 -11.95 -10.50
N LEU A 184 -8.14 -12.34 -9.24
CA LEU A 184 -7.25 -11.63 -8.33
C LEU A 184 -5.85 -11.50 -8.93
N GLY A 185 -5.34 -12.59 -9.52
CA GLY A 185 -4.06 -12.61 -10.20
C GLY A 185 -3.98 -11.59 -11.34
N GLY A 186 -4.99 -11.57 -12.21
CA GLY A 186 -5.07 -10.62 -13.32
C GLY A 186 -5.15 -9.16 -12.85
N VAL A 187 -5.98 -8.86 -11.85
CA VAL A 187 -6.11 -7.50 -11.32
C VAL A 187 -4.82 -7.04 -10.62
N ALA A 188 -4.18 -7.92 -9.84
CA ALA A 188 -2.90 -7.61 -9.19
C ALA A 188 -1.77 -7.43 -10.22
N MET A 189 -1.72 -8.26 -11.26
CA MET A 189 -0.75 -8.13 -12.36
C MET A 189 -0.92 -6.80 -13.09
N TYR A 190 -2.17 -6.42 -13.41
CA TYR A 190 -2.48 -5.13 -14.02
C TYR A 190 -2.07 -3.98 -13.11
N ALA A 191 -2.42 -4.03 -11.82
CA ALA A 191 -2.05 -2.99 -10.85
C ALA A 191 -0.53 -2.84 -10.71
N ALA A 192 0.20 -3.96 -10.65
CA ALA A 192 1.66 -3.96 -10.58
C ALA A 192 2.28 -3.33 -11.82
N PHE A 193 1.83 -3.75 -13.01
CA PHE A 193 2.33 -3.24 -14.28
C PHE A 193 2.02 -1.75 -14.45
N ALA A 194 0.81 -1.32 -14.10
CA ALA A 194 0.42 0.07 -14.18
C ALA A 194 1.26 0.96 -13.25
N LEU A 195 1.44 0.55 -11.99
CA LEU A 195 2.30 1.27 -11.05
C LEU A 195 3.77 1.35 -11.51
N MET A 196 4.29 0.27 -12.10
CA MET A 196 5.65 0.26 -12.66
C MET A 196 5.78 1.18 -13.88
N LEU A 197 4.76 1.22 -14.74
CA LEU A 197 4.76 2.07 -15.93
C LEU A 197 4.69 3.56 -15.55
N GLU A 198 3.90 3.90 -14.54
CA GLU A 198 3.85 5.26 -13.98
C GLU A 198 5.20 5.69 -13.40
N ASP A 199 5.86 4.82 -12.63
CA ASP A 199 7.17 5.09 -12.03
C ASP A 199 8.24 5.30 -13.10
N MET A 200 8.21 4.52 -14.19
CA MET A 200 9.16 4.64 -15.30
C MET A 200 8.92 5.84 -16.23
N ARG A 201 7.66 6.29 -16.38
CA ARG A 201 7.31 7.36 -17.32
C ARG A 201 7.09 8.72 -16.66
N GLY A 202 6.96 8.79 -15.34
CA GLY A 202 6.70 10.03 -14.59
C GLY A 202 5.29 10.59 -14.74
N GLU A 203 4.41 9.91 -15.49
CA GLU A 203 3.03 10.33 -15.76
C GLU A 203 2.06 9.14 -15.61
N GLU A 204 0.79 9.42 -15.29
CA GLU A 204 -0.27 8.41 -15.22
C GLU A 204 -0.61 7.89 -16.62
N VAL A 205 -0.03 6.76 -17.01
CA VAL A 205 -0.16 6.20 -18.39
C VAL A 205 -1.30 5.20 -18.50
N LEU A 206 -1.64 4.51 -17.41
CA LEU A 206 -2.79 3.61 -17.31
C LEU A 206 -3.70 4.12 -16.19
N PRO A 207 -5.03 3.97 -16.29
CA PRO A 207 -5.94 4.48 -15.27
C PRO A 207 -5.77 3.69 -13.96
N VAL A 208 -4.83 4.10 -13.13
CA VAL A 208 -4.70 3.71 -11.72
C VAL A 208 -5.56 4.64 -10.85
N GLY A 209 -6.12 5.69 -11.46
CA GLY A 209 -7.18 6.49 -10.89
C GLY A 209 -6.68 7.35 -9.74
N ARG A 210 -5.56 8.03 -9.96
CA ARG A 210 -5.08 9.03 -9.02
C ARG A 210 -5.97 10.28 -9.13
N ARG A 211 -6.88 10.49 -8.17
CA ARG A 211 -7.50 11.81 -7.93
C ARG A 211 -7.14 12.28 -6.51
N GLY A 212 -6.30 13.31 -6.43
CA GLY A 212 -5.92 14.02 -5.20
C GLY A 212 -4.41 14.19 -5.02
N PRO A 213 -3.98 14.95 -4.00
CA PRO A 213 -3.34 16.27 -4.03
C PRO A 213 -1.90 16.31 -4.60
N ALA A 214 -1.51 15.30 -5.39
CA ALA A 214 -0.23 15.26 -6.09
C ALA A 214 -0.16 16.28 -7.24
N HIS A 215 -1.30 16.73 -7.78
CA HIS A 215 -1.35 17.84 -8.75
C HIS A 215 -1.09 19.19 -8.05
N GLU A 216 -1.69 19.42 -6.88
CA GLU A 216 -1.47 20.62 -6.06
C GLU A 216 -0.08 20.68 -5.43
N ALA A 217 0.63 19.56 -5.25
CA ALA A 217 2.01 19.55 -4.76
C ALA A 217 3.04 19.96 -5.84
N VAL A 218 2.67 19.83 -7.12
CA VAL A 218 3.50 20.28 -8.26
C VAL A 218 3.22 21.76 -8.59
N GLU A 219 2.02 22.27 -8.28
CA GLU A 219 1.62 23.66 -8.58
C GLU A 219 1.53 24.59 -7.35
N GLY A 220 1.57 24.06 -6.12
CA GLY A 220 1.26 24.81 -4.89
C GLY A 220 2.46 25.26 -4.06
N ASP A 221 2.43 26.53 -3.68
CA ASP A 221 3.41 27.26 -2.86
C ASP A 221 3.88 26.47 -1.61
N LEU A 222 5.20 26.50 -1.39
CA LEU A 222 5.96 25.75 -0.38
C LEU A 222 5.40 25.92 1.04
N ALA A 223 4.75 27.07 1.32
CA ALA A 223 4.10 27.39 2.58
C ALA A 223 2.90 26.46 2.91
N VAL A 224 2.19 25.95 1.90
CA VAL A 224 1.06 25.02 2.09
C VAL A 224 1.56 23.61 2.43
N GLN A 225 2.69 23.20 1.85
CA GLN A 225 3.30 21.89 2.09
C GLN A 225 3.89 21.78 3.50
N LEU A 226 4.49 22.85 4.03
CA LEU A 226 5.05 22.92 5.37
C LEU A 226 4.00 22.85 6.49
N ARG A 227 2.79 23.40 6.26
CA ARG A 227 1.70 23.42 7.25
C ARG A 227 1.13 22.03 7.58
N ASN A 228 1.29 21.06 6.68
CA ASN A 228 0.86 19.67 6.91
C ASN A 228 1.95 18.79 7.56
N LEU A 229 3.22 19.16 7.42
CA LEU A 229 4.35 18.50 8.08
C LEU A 229 4.34 18.70 9.61
N GLU A 230 3.85 19.86 10.08
CA GLU A 230 3.72 20.17 11.51
C GLU A 230 2.76 19.23 12.27
N ARG A 231 1.91 18.49 11.55
CA ARG A 231 0.91 17.56 12.12
C ARG A 231 1.29 16.08 11.98
N GLN A 232 2.46 15.76 11.44
CA GLN A 232 2.91 14.37 11.34
C GLN A 232 3.52 13.88 12.66
N ALA A 233 3.19 12.64 13.02
CA ALA A 233 3.77 11.98 14.19
C ALA A 233 5.31 11.94 14.08
N GLY A 234 6.00 12.44 15.11
CA GLY A 234 7.47 12.50 15.18
C GLY A 234 8.07 13.90 15.19
N VAL A 235 7.29 14.95 14.90
CA VAL A 235 7.75 16.34 15.02
C VAL A 235 7.54 16.82 16.47
N ARG A 236 8.61 16.91 17.26
CA ARG A 236 8.55 17.55 18.59
C ARG A 236 8.65 19.06 18.40
N ARG A 237 7.65 19.80 18.87
CA ARG A 237 7.73 21.25 19.03
C ARG A 237 8.83 21.55 20.05
N THR A 238 9.98 22.02 19.58
CA THR A 238 10.92 22.74 20.43
C THR A 238 10.38 24.16 20.57
N LEU A 239 9.85 24.44 21.77
CA LEU A 239 9.57 25.80 22.24
C LEU A 239 10.86 26.61 22.30
#